data_AF-A0A7S4IAW7-F1
#
_entry.id   AF-A0A7S4IAW7-F1
#
_cell.length_a   1.000
_cell.length_b   1.000
_cell.length_c   1.000
_cell.angle_alpha   90.00
_cell.angle_beta   90.00
_cell.angle_gamma   90.00
#
_symmetry.space_group_name_H-M   'P 1'
#
loop_
_entity.id
_entity.type
_entity.pdbx_description
1 polymer ?
#
loop_
_entity_poly.entity_id
_entity_poly.type
_entity_poly.pdbx_seq_one_letter_code
_entity_poly.pdbx_strand_id
1 'polypeptide(L)'
;SHPVSAFLLCIENIVNRQRELFRPSSTYDAIFTHVEYIGRVGICLLSRCWEHLGLFSDDLSRSAIHRVITLKYSINEHYNLLSKEDELLTRKKLRHLHTQRVNITSTIYHWSLNTRYCMSVVVAADNKKTILVEGKNTSSLPSTSTDRPQYSNNSCEYALDLTWMLNTSRTSFSIDKQDKQCHTPIHNSDSQRLLSHVCEVNSWISGILEHYNSLERRLPTQKEKIMQNITNSPQICAFKELVTALLEFKPELTCNLLMDPDFEQILDLAFETLDSTLLEVVSSSIPSTERILSDRDDKHVTALYLMQVISNCIRRQLEQIEQELKEAFIAAVGRELHPKDFRKCMGHMIREHFMEAQQLQPFSYLIRPYKGKSAFGTLSLQTQSKKPIQMFSRELTVNKNPVSLQLSAQITIQLLGETYLHGWMEYEFNSSMRNNFYLRTRGHSYASFIVMVGNMLPGNRFEPTCSILVNNRSEIEIPLQLSKIPSAKAFRKAVSSLSPTQAQFASMIREKTLASNMFVICVIHIQPQLERLLRIPPCILTKEIELTQQMLELFIKYQIPSDLLLYDGTQSDNRLHIVDNLRRNVE
;
A
#
# COMPACT_ATOMS: atom_id res chain seq x y z
N SER A 1 48.71 -5.05 -7.62
CA SER A 1 48.09 -4.51 -6.41
C SER A 1 46.84 -3.77 -6.84
N HIS A 2 45.66 -4.19 -6.37
CA HIS A 2 44.38 -3.62 -6.85
C HIS A 2 44.28 -2.13 -6.46
N PRO A 3 43.85 -1.22 -7.35
CA PRO A 3 43.65 0.21 -7.01
C PRO A 3 42.71 0.39 -5.81
N VAL A 4 41.72 -0.48 -5.66
CA VAL A 4 40.79 -0.54 -4.51
C VAL A 4 41.53 -0.80 -3.19
N SER A 5 42.53 -1.68 -3.18
CA SER A 5 43.32 -1.97 -1.97
C SER A 5 44.21 -0.81 -1.56
N ALA A 6 44.76 -0.06 -2.52
CA ALA A 6 45.54 1.14 -2.27
C ALA A 6 44.65 2.29 -1.77
N PHE A 7 43.43 2.40 -2.28
CA PHE A 7 42.45 3.40 -1.84
C PHE A 7 41.86 3.10 -0.47
N LEU A 8 41.50 1.84 -0.18
CA LEU A 8 41.08 1.44 1.15
C LEU A 8 42.20 1.67 2.18
N LEU A 9 43.46 1.40 1.82
CA LEU A 9 44.62 1.79 2.63
C LEU A 9 44.79 3.31 2.76
N CYS A 10 44.47 4.09 1.74
CA CYS A 10 44.54 5.55 1.77
C CYS A 10 43.44 6.13 2.66
N ILE A 11 42.18 5.70 2.49
CA ILE A 11 41.06 6.00 3.37
C ILE A 11 41.37 5.53 4.79
N GLU A 12 41.87 4.31 4.98
CA GLU A 12 42.22 3.78 6.29
C GLU A 12 43.36 4.58 6.93
N ASN A 13 44.36 5.04 6.16
CA ASN A 13 45.42 5.93 6.66
C ASN A 13 44.91 7.35 6.96
N ILE A 14 43.97 7.89 6.19
CA ILE A 14 43.33 9.18 6.43
C ILE A 14 42.43 9.09 7.68
N VAL A 15 41.60 8.05 7.76
CA VAL A 15 40.73 7.73 8.90
C VAL A 15 41.55 7.44 10.16
N ASN A 16 42.68 6.73 10.05
CA ASN A 16 43.55 6.44 11.20
C ASN A 16 44.38 7.66 11.64
N ARG A 17 44.85 8.51 10.72
CA ARG A 17 45.47 9.81 11.05
C ARG A 17 44.50 10.76 11.76
N GLN A 18 43.22 10.69 11.40
CA GLN A 18 42.16 11.52 11.99
C GLN A 18 41.63 10.94 13.33
N ARG A 19 41.69 9.61 13.53
CA ARG A 19 41.28 8.92 14.77
C ARG A 19 42.14 9.26 15.99
N GLU A 20 43.41 9.62 15.82
CA GLU A 20 44.28 9.99 16.94
C GLU A 20 43.96 11.37 17.55
N LEU A 21 43.10 12.18 16.90
CA LEU A 21 42.90 13.57 17.29
C LEU A 21 41.56 13.91 17.97
N PHE A 22 40.53 13.04 18.03
CA PHE A 22 39.20 13.52 18.45
C PHE A 22 38.32 12.57 19.28
N ARG A 23 37.65 13.18 20.28
CA ARG A 23 36.51 12.65 21.06
C ARG A 23 35.19 13.08 20.40
N PRO A 24 34.10 12.29 20.52
CA PRO A 24 32.83 12.59 19.86
C PRO A 24 32.05 13.68 20.59
N SER A 25 31.84 14.81 19.93
CA SER A 25 30.77 15.76 20.26
C SER A 25 30.10 16.21 18.97
N SER A 26 29.18 15.40 18.46
CA SER A 26 28.41 15.69 17.25
C SER A 26 27.40 16.81 17.53
N THR A 27 27.75 18.04 17.13
CA THR A 27 26.80 19.14 17.11
C THR A 27 25.78 18.92 16.00
N TYR A 28 24.53 19.36 16.19
CA TYR A 28 23.46 19.20 15.18
C TYR A 28 23.83 19.82 13.82
N ASP A 29 24.67 20.86 13.84
CA ASP A 29 25.23 21.48 12.63
C ASP A 29 26.18 20.57 11.82
N ALA A 30 26.94 19.70 12.48
CA ALA A 30 27.82 18.74 11.81
C ALA A 30 27.01 17.74 10.96
N ILE A 31 25.78 17.44 11.37
CA ILE A 31 24.88 16.53 10.64
C ILE A 31 24.40 17.18 9.34
N PHE A 32 24.12 18.49 9.34
CA PHE A 32 23.83 19.23 8.10
C PHE A 32 25.01 19.19 7.13
N THR A 33 26.22 19.44 7.62
CA THR A 33 27.43 19.39 6.79
C THR A 33 27.65 18.00 6.18
N HIS A 34 27.32 16.94 6.93
CA HIS A 34 27.41 15.57 6.43
C HIS A 34 26.38 15.28 5.32
N VAL A 35 25.13 15.75 5.46
CA VAL A 35 24.12 15.63 4.40
C VAL A 35 24.52 16.45 3.16
N GLU A 36 25.06 17.65 3.33
CA GLU A 36 25.59 18.45 2.22
C GLU A 36 26.72 17.72 1.49
N TYR A 37 27.64 17.10 2.24
CA TYR A 37 28.73 16.30 1.69
C TYR A 37 28.21 15.10 0.88
N ILE A 38 27.27 14.33 1.43
CA ILE A 38 26.62 13.20 0.73
C ILE A 38 25.97 13.69 -0.58
N GLY A 39 25.26 14.81 -0.53
CA GLY A 39 24.62 15.41 -1.71
C GLY A 39 25.64 15.81 -2.78
N ARG A 40 26.72 16.50 -2.40
CA ARG A 40 27.78 16.92 -3.34
C ARG A 40 28.50 15.73 -3.97
N VAL A 41 28.98 14.78 -3.17
CA VAL A 41 29.66 13.57 -3.66
C VAL A 41 28.72 12.76 -4.56
N GLY A 42 27.46 12.58 -4.13
CA GLY A 42 26.46 11.89 -4.90
C GLY A 42 26.18 12.52 -6.26
N ILE A 43 26.00 13.84 -6.32
CA ILE A 43 25.79 14.59 -7.56
C ILE A 43 27.03 14.52 -8.47
N CYS A 44 28.24 14.62 -7.92
CA CYS A 44 29.49 14.48 -8.68
C CYS A 44 29.60 13.10 -9.34
N LEU A 45 29.39 12.03 -8.57
CA LEU A 45 29.48 10.65 -9.06
C LEU A 45 28.40 10.37 -10.12
N LEU A 46 27.16 10.82 -9.88
CA LEU A 46 26.08 10.69 -10.88
C LEU A 46 26.41 11.48 -12.15
N SER A 47 26.91 12.72 -12.01
CA SER A 47 27.32 13.55 -13.15
C SER A 47 28.39 12.86 -13.98
N ARG A 48 29.38 12.22 -13.36
CA ARG A 48 30.42 11.47 -14.09
C ARG A 48 29.85 10.28 -14.86
N CYS A 49 28.89 9.55 -14.29
CA CYS A 49 28.20 8.50 -15.05
C CYS A 49 27.43 9.05 -16.25
N TRP A 50 26.77 10.20 -16.09
CA TRP A 50 26.08 10.87 -17.19
C TRP A 50 27.04 11.39 -18.28
N GLU A 51 28.27 11.78 -17.94
CA GLU A 51 29.32 12.08 -18.92
C GLU A 51 29.66 10.88 -19.79
N HIS A 52 29.79 9.70 -19.20
CA HIS A 52 30.01 8.45 -19.94
C HIS A 52 28.86 8.08 -20.86
N LEU A 53 27.66 8.58 -20.56
CA LEU A 53 26.45 8.45 -21.38
C LEU A 53 26.30 9.58 -22.43
N GLY A 54 27.22 10.55 -22.46
CA GLY A 54 27.27 11.61 -23.48
C GLY A 54 26.46 12.89 -23.16
N LEU A 55 25.91 13.03 -21.96
CA LEU A 55 25.01 14.15 -21.59
C LEU A 55 25.69 15.52 -21.48
N PHE A 56 27.01 15.57 -21.30
CA PHE A 56 27.77 16.80 -21.05
C PHE A 56 28.71 17.19 -22.21
N SER A 57 28.31 16.95 -23.46
CA SER A 57 28.96 17.63 -24.59
C SER A 57 28.72 19.15 -24.50
N ASP A 58 29.70 19.96 -24.95
CA ASP A 58 29.76 21.43 -24.78
C ASP A 58 28.50 22.20 -25.22
N ASP A 59 27.65 21.59 -26.05
CA ASP A 59 26.40 22.19 -26.56
C ASP A 59 25.21 22.10 -25.59
N LEU A 60 25.15 21.07 -24.72
CA LEU A 60 24.02 20.83 -23.81
C LEU A 60 24.10 21.67 -22.54
N SER A 61 25.29 21.82 -21.97
CA SER A 61 25.55 22.58 -20.73
C SER A 61 25.19 24.07 -20.86
N ARG A 62 25.39 24.68 -22.05
CA ARG A 62 25.05 26.08 -22.34
C ARG A 62 23.54 26.31 -22.56
N SER A 63 22.80 25.27 -22.96
CA SER A 63 21.37 25.35 -23.27
C SER A 63 20.44 25.00 -22.10
N ALA A 64 20.99 24.45 -21.01
CA ALA A 64 20.23 23.88 -19.91
C ALA A 64 19.73 24.88 -18.86
N ILE A 65 20.31 26.07 -18.81
CA ILE A 65 19.97 27.09 -17.83
C ILE A 65 18.52 27.56 -18.07
N HIS A 66 17.62 27.24 -17.15
CA HIS A 66 16.18 27.57 -17.15
C HIS A 66 15.27 26.87 -18.18
N ARG A 67 15.65 25.69 -18.70
CA ARG A 67 14.79 24.91 -19.61
C ARG A 67 14.46 23.54 -19.05
N VAL A 68 13.26 23.03 -19.34
CA VAL A 68 12.87 21.66 -18.98
C VAL A 68 13.57 20.68 -19.92
N ILE A 69 14.34 19.76 -19.35
CA ILE A 69 15.13 18.77 -20.07
C ILE A 69 14.66 17.37 -19.67
N THR A 70 14.16 16.63 -20.66
CA THR A 70 13.73 15.24 -20.46
C THR A 70 14.64 14.28 -21.20
N LEU A 71 15.20 13.32 -20.49
CA LEU A 71 15.90 12.19 -21.06
C LEU A 71 14.89 11.10 -21.42
N LYS A 72 14.95 10.62 -22.66
CA LYS A 72 14.07 9.56 -23.18
C LYS A 72 14.89 8.37 -23.63
N TYR A 73 14.50 7.19 -23.17
CA TYR A 73 15.04 5.91 -23.62
C TYR A 73 13.94 5.12 -24.33
N SER A 74 14.10 4.90 -25.63
CA SER A 74 13.14 4.13 -26.43
C SER A 74 13.78 2.84 -26.91
N ILE A 75 13.08 1.71 -26.78
CA ILE A 75 13.49 0.40 -27.26
C ILE A 75 12.39 -0.16 -28.16
N ASN A 76 12.76 -0.57 -29.37
CA ASN A 76 11.87 -1.15 -30.37
C ASN A 76 12.38 -2.54 -30.76
N GLU A 77 11.54 -3.56 -30.53
CA GLU A 77 11.80 -4.96 -30.88
C GLU A 77 11.00 -5.35 -32.14
N HIS A 78 11.69 -5.83 -33.17
CA HIS A 78 11.07 -6.36 -34.38
C HIS A 78 11.50 -7.81 -34.62
N TYR A 79 10.53 -8.71 -34.74
CA TYR A 79 10.76 -10.13 -34.99
C TYR A 79 10.48 -10.47 -36.45
N ASN A 80 11.48 -11.00 -37.15
CA ASN A 80 11.32 -11.50 -38.50
C ASN A 80 11.54 -13.02 -38.51
N LEU A 81 10.71 -13.76 -39.25
CA LEU A 81 10.92 -15.20 -39.45
C LEU A 81 11.99 -15.40 -40.54
N LEU A 82 13.05 -16.13 -40.23
CA LEU A 82 14.15 -16.43 -41.15
C LEU A 82 13.91 -17.75 -41.90
N SER A 83 13.63 -18.84 -41.18
CA SER A 83 13.44 -20.16 -41.79
C SER A 83 12.55 -21.07 -40.92
N LYS A 84 12.06 -22.14 -41.54
CA LYS A 84 11.26 -23.20 -40.90
C LYS A 84 11.89 -24.55 -41.27
N GLU A 85 12.31 -25.30 -40.27
CA GLU A 85 12.88 -26.64 -40.43
C GLU A 85 11.98 -27.65 -39.72
N ASP A 86 11.70 -28.78 -40.38
CA ASP A 86 10.92 -29.87 -39.79
C ASP A 86 11.89 -30.98 -39.37
N GLU A 87 12.14 -31.12 -38.06
CA GLU A 87 12.95 -32.20 -37.50
C GLU A 87 12.08 -33.41 -37.13
N LEU A 88 12.58 -34.61 -37.41
CA LEU A 88 11.90 -35.87 -37.15
C LEU A 88 12.46 -36.50 -35.87
N LEU A 89 11.84 -36.20 -34.72
CA LEU A 89 12.26 -36.72 -33.43
C LEU A 89 11.63 -38.09 -33.17
N THR A 90 12.45 -39.11 -32.96
CA THR A 90 11.98 -40.46 -32.59
C THR A 90 11.89 -40.55 -31.07
N ARG A 91 10.70 -40.51 -30.47
CA ARG A 91 10.51 -40.76 -29.03
C ARG A 91 10.09 -42.21 -28.78
N LYS A 92 10.79 -42.90 -27.88
CA LYS A 92 10.36 -44.21 -27.35
C LYS A 92 9.30 -43.94 -26.28
N LYS A 93 8.06 -44.34 -26.53
CA LYS A 93 6.98 -44.27 -25.52
C LYS A 93 6.78 -45.67 -24.95
N LEU A 94 6.97 -45.83 -23.64
CA LEU A 94 6.67 -47.08 -22.94
C LEU A 94 5.19 -47.08 -22.55
N ARG A 95 4.43 -48.04 -23.07
CA ARG A 95 3.10 -48.40 -22.58
C ARG A 95 3.08 -49.91 -22.44
N HIS A 96 2.74 -50.39 -21.23
CA HIS A 96 2.57 -51.80 -20.87
C HIS A 96 3.53 -52.77 -21.58
N LEU A 97 4.77 -52.85 -21.09
CA LEU A 97 5.80 -53.84 -21.46
C LEU A 97 6.17 -53.93 -22.96
N HIS A 98 5.70 -53.03 -23.82
CA HIS A 98 6.12 -52.94 -25.22
C HIS A 98 6.65 -51.54 -25.54
N THR A 99 7.78 -51.48 -26.26
CA THR A 99 8.38 -50.22 -26.72
C THR A 99 7.91 -49.90 -28.13
N GLN A 100 7.01 -48.92 -28.28
CA GLN A 100 6.69 -48.35 -29.59
C GLN A 100 7.56 -47.12 -29.84
N ARG A 101 8.20 -47.09 -31.01
CA ARG A 101 8.85 -45.87 -31.55
C ARG A 101 7.76 -45.03 -32.20
N VAL A 102 7.51 -43.84 -31.64
CA VAL A 102 6.60 -42.87 -32.25
C VAL A 102 7.46 -41.76 -32.85
N ASN A 103 7.36 -41.60 -34.17
CA ASN A 103 7.96 -40.49 -34.89
C ASN A 103 7.10 -39.26 -34.66
N ILE A 104 7.65 -38.24 -34.02
CA ILE A 104 6.99 -36.95 -33.81
C ILE A 104 7.75 -35.94 -34.66
N THR A 105 7.06 -35.34 -35.62
CA THR A 105 7.58 -34.19 -36.38
C THR A 105 7.55 -32.96 -35.47
N SER A 106 8.71 -32.41 -35.16
CA SER A 106 8.86 -31.14 -34.46
C SER A 106 9.35 -30.07 -35.43
N THR A 107 8.48 -29.12 -35.76
CA THR A 107 8.89 -27.94 -36.51
C THR A 107 9.67 -26.98 -35.61
N ILE A 108 10.89 -26.63 -36.02
CA ILE A 108 11.73 -25.58 -35.47
C ILE A 108 11.63 -24.34 -36.38
N TYR A 109 11.29 -23.20 -35.80
CA TYR A 109 11.27 -21.91 -36.47
C TYR A 109 12.48 -21.10 -36.04
N HIS A 110 13.25 -20.59 -37.01
CA HIS A 110 14.35 -19.66 -36.76
C HIS A 110 13.85 -18.23 -36.97
N TRP A 111 13.91 -17.41 -35.94
CA TRP A 111 13.55 -15.99 -35.96
C TRP A 111 14.80 -15.12 -35.87
N SER A 112 14.78 -13.92 -36.45
CA SER A 112 15.70 -12.84 -36.12
C SER A 112 14.98 -11.78 -35.30
N LEU A 113 15.45 -11.52 -34.09
CA LEU A 113 15.07 -10.37 -33.28
C LEU A 113 15.98 -9.18 -33.63
N ASN A 114 15.38 -8.11 -34.13
CA ASN A 114 16.02 -6.82 -34.35
C ASN A 114 15.62 -5.87 -33.24
N THR A 115 16.54 -5.59 -32.32
CA THR A 115 16.33 -4.61 -31.24
C THR A 115 17.02 -3.31 -31.62
N ARG A 116 16.28 -2.21 -31.63
CA ARG A 116 16.83 -0.86 -31.73
C ARG A 116 16.56 -0.11 -30.45
N TYR A 117 17.59 0.43 -29.84
CA TYR A 117 17.43 1.32 -28.69
C TYR A 117 18.04 2.68 -28.99
N CYS A 118 17.41 3.72 -28.44
CA CYS A 118 17.82 5.10 -28.62
C CYS A 118 17.63 5.85 -27.31
N MET A 119 18.71 6.40 -26.78
CA MET A 119 18.72 7.37 -25.70
C MET A 119 18.83 8.76 -26.31
N SER A 120 17.90 9.65 -25.96
CA SER A 120 17.86 11.00 -26.49
C SER A 120 17.45 12.02 -25.45
N VAL A 121 18.00 13.22 -25.56
CA VAL A 121 17.60 14.37 -24.75
C VAL A 121 16.64 15.20 -25.56
N VAL A 122 15.51 15.58 -24.94
CA VAL A 122 14.54 16.50 -25.51
C VAL A 122 14.50 17.75 -24.64
N VAL A 123 14.83 18.89 -25.24
CA VAL A 123 14.70 20.20 -24.61
C VAL A 123 13.34 20.78 -25.02
N ALA A 124 12.44 20.98 -24.05
CA ALA A 124 11.03 21.30 -24.30
C ALA A 124 10.81 22.57 -25.14
N ALA A 125 11.72 23.55 -25.07
CA ALA A 125 11.59 24.83 -25.76
C ALA A 125 11.89 24.73 -27.27
N ASP A 126 12.82 23.87 -27.69
CA ASP A 126 13.32 23.85 -29.09
C ASP A 126 12.82 22.63 -29.86
N ASN A 127 12.16 21.67 -29.19
CA ASN A 127 11.79 20.35 -29.72
C ASN A 127 12.97 19.60 -30.41
N LYS A 128 14.19 20.03 -30.11
CA LYS A 128 15.43 19.45 -30.61
C LYS A 128 15.69 18.17 -29.84
N LYS A 129 15.71 17.06 -30.57
CA LYS A 129 16.06 15.73 -30.07
C LYS A 129 17.55 15.50 -30.34
N THR A 130 18.36 15.52 -29.30
CA THR A 130 19.78 15.14 -29.39
C THR A 130 19.91 13.67 -29.04
N ILE A 131 20.39 12.85 -29.96
CA ILE A 131 20.62 11.42 -29.72
C ILE A 131 21.96 11.27 -29.01
N LEU A 132 21.95 10.66 -27.83
CA LEU A 132 23.14 10.41 -27.02
C LEU A 132 23.75 9.05 -27.32
N VAL A 133 22.89 8.03 -27.38
CA VAL A 133 23.28 6.64 -27.65
C VAL A 133 22.25 6.03 -28.57
N GLU A 134 22.69 5.39 -29.64
CA GLU A 134 21.86 4.59 -30.52
C GLU A 134 22.56 3.26 -30.78
N GLY A 135 21.83 2.16 -30.65
CA GLY A 135 22.33 0.82 -30.95
C GLY A 135 21.29 -0.01 -31.68
N LYS A 136 21.79 -0.92 -32.52
CA LYS A 136 20.97 -1.85 -33.29
C LYS A 136 21.59 -3.24 -33.21
N ASN A 137 20.83 -4.17 -32.65
CA ASN A 137 21.27 -5.54 -32.46
C ASN A 137 20.35 -6.51 -33.18
N THR A 138 20.93 -7.56 -33.73
CA THR A 138 20.21 -8.61 -34.45
C THR A 138 20.62 -9.96 -33.89
N SER A 139 19.68 -10.69 -33.28
CA SER A 139 19.94 -11.99 -32.66
C SER A 139 19.03 -13.08 -33.21
N SER A 140 19.57 -14.27 -33.47
CA SER A 140 18.79 -15.42 -33.96
C SER A 140 18.16 -16.22 -32.81
N LEU A 141 16.89 -16.58 -32.94
CA LEU A 141 16.07 -17.26 -31.95
C LEU A 141 15.44 -18.53 -32.54
N PRO A 142 15.87 -19.74 -32.14
CA PRO A 142 15.13 -20.96 -32.46
C PRO A 142 13.90 -21.09 -31.54
N SER A 143 12.75 -21.46 -32.09
CA SER A 143 11.51 -21.72 -31.33
C SER A 143 10.79 -22.96 -31.87
N THR A 144 10.03 -23.67 -31.03
CA THR A 144 9.29 -24.87 -31.43
C THR A 144 7.80 -24.60 -31.65
N SER A 145 7.09 -25.51 -32.31
CA SER A 145 5.66 -25.35 -32.61
C SER A 145 4.73 -25.13 -31.39
N THR A 146 5.16 -25.52 -30.18
CA THR A 146 4.45 -25.31 -28.90
C THR A 146 4.83 -24.00 -28.22
N ASP A 147 6.07 -23.55 -28.39
CA ASP A 147 6.58 -22.25 -27.91
C ASP A 147 6.57 -21.23 -29.05
N ARG A 148 5.46 -21.15 -29.81
CA ARG A 148 5.30 -20.07 -30.78
C ARG A 148 5.18 -18.78 -30.00
N PRO A 149 6.13 -17.88 -30.15
CA PRO A 149 6.04 -16.65 -29.41
C PRO A 149 4.98 -15.75 -30.02
N GLN A 150 4.05 -15.27 -29.20
CA GLN A 150 3.14 -14.18 -29.55
C GLN A 150 3.91 -12.86 -29.55
N TYR A 151 4.87 -12.70 -30.47
CA TYR A 151 5.67 -11.48 -30.52
C TYR A 151 4.94 -10.41 -31.33
N SER A 152 4.17 -9.57 -30.64
CA SER A 152 3.85 -8.22 -31.12
C SER A 152 5.14 -7.40 -31.20
N ASN A 153 5.20 -6.42 -32.11
CA ASN A 153 6.21 -5.36 -32.03
C ASN A 153 6.10 -4.71 -30.64
N ASN A 154 7.11 -4.89 -29.81
CA ASN A 154 7.16 -4.26 -28.49
C ASN A 154 7.96 -2.97 -28.63
N SER A 155 7.32 -1.85 -28.28
CA SER A 155 7.98 -0.56 -28.13
C SER A 155 7.80 -0.08 -26.70
N CYS A 156 8.91 0.17 -26.01
CA CYS A 156 8.90 0.75 -24.67
C CYS A 156 9.60 2.11 -24.70
N GLU A 157 9.04 3.09 -23.99
CA GLU A 157 9.65 4.41 -23.81
C GLU A 157 9.71 4.76 -22.31
N TYR A 158 10.88 5.11 -21.82
CA TYR A 158 11.13 5.54 -20.45
C TYR A 158 11.60 7.00 -20.45
N ALA A 159 10.95 7.86 -19.67
CA ALA A 159 11.28 9.27 -19.58
C ALA A 159 11.76 9.65 -18.17
N LEU A 160 12.74 10.55 -18.08
CA LEU A 160 13.32 11.07 -16.84
C LEU A 160 13.53 12.58 -16.95
N ASP A 161 13.13 13.32 -15.93
CA ASP A 161 13.39 14.76 -15.84
C ASP A 161 14.80 15.01 -15.27
N LEU A 162 15.64 15.70 -16.04
CA LEU A 162 17.01 16.07 -15.65
C LEU A 162 17.13 17.55 -15.26
N THR A 163 16.02 18.31 -15.30
CA THR A 163 16.00 19.76 -15.12
C THR A 163 16.63 20.19 -13.80
N TRP A 164 16.31 19.50 -12.71
CA TRP A 164 16.85 19.86 -11.38
C TRP A 164 18.36 19.62 -11.30
N MET A 165 18.84 18.44 -11.72
CA MET A 165 20.25 18.09 -11.64
C MET A 165 21.12 18.97 -12.55
N LEU A 166 20.68 19.28 -13.77
CA LEU A 166 21.45 20.13 -14.70
C LEU A 166 21.51 21.59 -14.27
N ASN A 167 20.50 22.08 -13.54
CA ASN A 167 20.53 23.42 -12.94
C ASN A 167 21.30 23.46 -11.61
N THR A 168 21.54 22.32 -10.97
CA THR A 168 22.33 22.22 -9.75
C THR A 168 23.80 22.12 -10.14
N SER A 169 24.60 23.14 -9.83
CA SER A 169 26.02 23.09 -10.18
C SER A 169 26.71 21.95 -9.44
N ARG A 170 27.68 21.29 -10.10
CA ARG A 170 28.31 20.04 -9.64
C ARG A 170 28.89 20.11 -8.22
N THR A 171 29.19 21.30 -7.71
CA THR A 171 29.85 21.51 -6.40
C THR A 171 29.01 22.30 -5.38
N SER A 172 27.79 22.74 -5.72
CA SER A 172 27.06 23.73 -4.90
C SER A 172 25.87 23.21 -4.09
N PHE A 173 25.72 21.89 -3.90
CA PHE A 173 24.64 21.41 -3.03
C PHE A 173 24.85 21.91 -1.60
N SER A 174 23.96 22.76 -1.13
CA SER A 174 23.96 23.34 0.21
C SER A 174 22.53 23.46 0.68
N ILE A 175 22.32 23.23 1.97
CA ILE A 175 21.01 23.25 2.61
C ILE A 175 20.78 24.65 3.17
N ASP A 176 19.72 25.31 2.72
CA ASP A 176 19.30 26.56 3.33
C ASP A 176 18.66 26.31 4.71
N LYS A 177 19.47 26.50 5.76
CA LYS A 177 19.03 26.38 7.16
C LYS A 177 18.02 27.45 7.58
N GLN A 178 17.88 28.55 6.83
CA GLN A 178 16.96 29.64 7.15
C GLN A 178 15.56 29.42 6.54
N ASP A 179 15.39 28.40 5.70
CA ASP A 179 14.08 28.05 5.13
C ASP A 179 13.11 27.60 6.23
N LYS A 180 11.89 28.13 6.21
CA LYS A 180 10.81 27.76 7.13
C LYS A 180 10.39 26.29 7.01
N GLN A 181 10.69 25.66 5.87
CA GLN A 181 10.43 24.23 5.62
C GLN A 181 11.59 23.32 6.02
N CYS A 182 12.71 23.86 6.51
CA CYS A 182 13.83 23.08 7.01
C CYS A 182 13.56 22.60 8.45
N HIS A 183 12.99 21.39 8.58
CA HIS A 183 12.65 20.78 9.87
C HIS A 183 13.77 19.91 10.44
N THR A 184 14.44 19.12 9.58
CA THR A 184 15.61 18.30 9.93
C THR A 184 16.64 18.36 8.79
N PRO A 185 17.89 17.91 8.98
CA PRO A 185 18.89 17.79 7.92
C PRO A 185 18.40 17.03 6.67
N ILE A 186 17.37 16.20 6.80
CA ILE A 186 16.78 15.45 5.68
C ILE A 186 15.39 15.99 5.30
N HIS A 187 14.61 16.43 6.27
CA HIS A 187 13.31 17.07 6.04
C HIS A 187 13.48 18.56 5.74
N ASN A 188 14.12 18.86 4.61
CA ASN A 188 14.20 20.19 4.01
C ASN A 188 13.96 20.10 2.50
N SER A 189 13.71 21.24 1.86
CA SER A 189 13.35 21.33 0.45
C SER A 189 14.44 20.79 -0.48
N ASP A 190 15.72 20.98 -0.16
CA ASP A 190 16.84 20.56 -1.00
C ASP A 190 17.17 19.07 -0.87
N SER A 191 17.20 18.52 0.35
CA SER A 191 17.35 17.08 0.59
C SER A 191 16.17 16.28 0.02
N GLN A 192 14.95 16.82 0.08
CA GLN A 192 13.77 16.19 -0.53
C GLN A 192 13.85 16.19 -2.07
N ARG A 193 14.35 17.27 -2.69
CA ARG A 193 14.60 17.31 -4.14
C ARG A 193 15.65 16.29 -4.56
N LEU A 194 16.76 16.19 -3.81
CA LEU A 194 17.80 15.18 -4.04
C LEU A 194 17.23 13.77 -3.95
N LEU A 195 16.47 13.45 -2.89
CA LEU A 195 15.84 12.14 -2.73
C LEU A 195 14.83 11.84 -3.84
N SER A 196 13.98 12.80 -4.22
CA SER A 196 13.03 12.63 -5.34
C SER A 196 13.77 12.31 -6.63
N HIS A 197 14.80 13.08 -6.95
CA HIS A 197 15.58 12.88 -8.16
C HIS A 197 16.27 11.52 -8.18
N VAL A 198 16.92 11.13 -7.08
CA VAL A 198 17.58 9.82 -6.94
C VAL A 198 16.57 8.67 -7.08
N CYS A 199 15.36 8.83 -6.53
CA CYS A 199 14.28 7.85 -6.69
C CYS A 199 13.77 7.76 -8.13
N GLU A 200 13.60 8.89 -8.81
CA GLU A 200 13.21 8.94 -10.23
C GLU A 200 14.25 8.29 -11.14
N VAL A 201 15.53 8.62 -10.94
CA VAL A 201 16.67 7.99 -11.63
C VAL A 201 16.66 6.48 -11.41
N ASN A 202 16.54 6.03 -10.16
CA ASN A 202 16.52 4.60 -9.85
C ASN A 202 15.31 3.88 -10.46
N SER A 203 14.13 4.49 -10.47
CA SER A 203 12.93 3.94 -11.11
C SER A 203 13.10 3.83 -12.63
N TRP A 204 13.67 4.87 -13.25
CA TRP A 204 13.93 4.91 -14.69
C TRP A 204 14.98 3.84 -15.09
N ILE A 205 16.09 3.74 -14.36
CA ILE A 205 17.11 2.69 -14.58
C ILE A 205 16.52 1.29 -14.37
N SER A 206 15.75 1.08 -13.31
CA SER A 206 15.16 -0.22 -13.00
C SER A 206 14.25 -0.71 -14.14
N GLY A 207 13.46 0.20 -14.72
CA GLY A 207 12.63 -0.13 -15.89
C GLY A 207 13.45 -0.57 -17.10
N ILE A 208 14.58 0.09 -17.37
CA ILE A 208 15.49 -0.26 -18.47
C ILE A 208 16.18 -1.60 -18.21
N LEU A 209 16.73 -1.80 -17.00
CA LEU A 209 17.42 -3.04 -16.63
C LEU A 209 16.47 -4.24 -16.55
N GLU A 210 15.22 -4.05 -16.11
CA GLU A 210 14.21 -5.10 -16.12
C GLU A 210 13.87 -5.53 -17.55
N HIS A 211 13.81 -4.57 -18.48
CA HIS A 211 13.62 -4.87 -19.90
C HIS A 211 14.79 -5.69 -20.47
N TYR A 212 16.04 -5.32 -20.19
CA TYR A 212 17.22 -6.12 -20.57
C TYR A 212 17.20 -7.52 -19.95
N ASN A 213 16.85 -7.65 -18.67
CA ASN A 213 16.69 -8.94 -18.01
C ASN A 213 15.56 -9.80 -18.64
N SER A 214 14.47 -9.17 -19.07
CA SER A 214 13.40 -9.86 -19.79
C SER A 214 13.85 -10.33 -21.17
N LEU A 215 14.67 -9.54 -21.88
CA LEU A 215 15.28 -9.94 -23.14
C LEU A 215 16.19 -11.16 -22.95
N GLU A 216 17.12 -11.12 -21.99
CA GLU A 216 18.01 -12.25 -21.69
C GLU A 216 17.26 -13.55 -21.39
N ARG A 217 16.16 -13.49 -20.61
CA ARG A 217 15.35 -14.68 -20.29
C ARG A 217 14.69 -15.32 -21.52
N ARG A 218 14.45 -14.56 -22.59
CA ARG A 218 13.80 -15.03 -23.82
C ARG A 218 14.78 -15.68 -24.80
N LEU A 219 16.09 -15.55 -24.58
CA LEU A 219 17.13 -16.05 -25.49
C LEU A 219 17.74 -17.36 -24.95
N PRO A 220 17.48 -18.52 -25.60
CA PRO A 220 17.80 -19.84 -25.06
C PRO A 220 19.29 -20.24 -25.14
N THR A 221 20.15 -19.47 -25.82
CA THR A 221 21.54 -19.87 -26.15
C THR A 221 22.65 -19.27 -25.28
N GLN A 222 22.37 -18.40 -24.31
CA GLN A 222 23.45 -17.83 -23.49
C GLN A 222 23.74 -18.71 -22.27
N LYS A 223 24.91 -19.38 -22.29
CA LYS A 223 25.41 -20.17 -21.15
C LYS A 223 25.76 -19.33 -19.92
N GLU A 224 25.84 -18.01 -20.03
CA GLU A 224 26.00 -17.07 -18.90
C GLU A 224 25.16 -15.82 -19.15
N LYS A 225 24.38 -15.40 -18.15
CA LYS A 225 23.53 -14.20 -18.23
C LYS A 225 24.41 -12.95 -18.05
N ILE A 226 24.45 -12.08 -19.05
CA ILE A 226 25.30 -10.86 -19.05
C ILE A 226 25.02 -10.02 -17.80
N MET A 227 23.75 -9.86 -17.43
CA MET A 227 23.39 -9.10 -16.24
C MET A 227 23.77 -9.78 -14.92
N GLN A 228 23.85 -11.11 -14.88
CA GLN A 228 24.43 -11.80 -13.72
C GLN A 228 25.95 -11.63 -13.65
N ASN A 229 26.64 -11.59 -14.80
CA ASN A 229 28.08 -11.35 -14.85
C ASN A 229 28.45 -9.92 -14.44
N ILE A 230 27.65 -8.93 -14.86
CA ILE A 230 27.80 -7.54 -14.41
C ILE A 230 27.50 -7.44 -12.90
N THR A 231 26.38 -7.98 -12.43
CA THR A 231 25.99 -7.90 -11.01
C THR A 231 27.02 -8.57 -10.08
N ASN A 232 27.59 -9.71 -10.50
CA ASN A 232 28.54 -10.50 -9.71
C ASN A 232 30.01 -10.13 -9.96
N SER A 233 30.28 -9.10 -10.76
CA SER A 233 31.66 -8.67 -11.03
C SER A 233 32.34 -8.21 -9.73
N PRO A 234 33.55 -8.71 -9.41
CA PRO A 234 34.26 -8.29 -8.21
C PRO A 234 34.61 -6.80 -8.23
N GLN A 235 34.79 -6.21 -9.41
CA GLN A 235 35.00 -4.78 -9.61
C GLN A 235 33.78 -3.95 -9.20
N ILE A 236 32.58 -4.43 -9.53
CA ILE A 236 31.33 -3.76 -9.18
C ILE A 236 31.06 -3.86 -7.67
N CYS A 237 31.37 -5.01 -7.06
CA CYS A 237 31.34 -5.15 -5.60
C CYS A 237 32.32 -4.19 -4.92
N ALA A 238 33.56 -4.12 -5.42
CA ALA A 238 34.58 -3.21 -4.90
C ALA A 238 34.19 -1.74 -5.08
N PHE A 239 33.59 -1.37 -6.21
CA PHE A 239 33.07 -0.02 -6.43
C PHE A 239 31.92 0.32 -5.47
N LYS A 240 31.00 -0.63 -5.24
CA LYS A 240 29.91 -0.46 -4.28
C LYS A 240 30.43 -0.24 -2.87
N GLU A 241 31.43 -1.00 -2.44
CA GLU A 241 32.10 -0.82 -1.14
C GLU A 241 32.78 0.54 -1.07
N LEU A 242 33.47 0.95 -2.13
CA LEU A 242 34.12 2.25 -2.25
C LEU A 242 33.12 3.41 -2.14
N VAL A 243 32.02 3.38 -2.90
CA VAL A 243 30.98 4.42 -2.84
C VAL A 243 30.32 4.45 -1.47
N THR A 244 30.11 3.28 -0.85
CA THR A 244 29.55 3.22 0.50
C THR A 244 30.51 3.86 1.51
N ALA A 245 31.81 3.51 1.46
CA ALA A 245 32.82 4.10 2.34
C ALA A 245 32.99 5.61 2.13
N LEU A 246 32.92 6.08 0.88
CA LEU A 246 32.97 7.51 0.54
C LEU A 246 31.80 8.30 1.11
N LEU A 247 30.59 7.73 1.07
CA LEU A 247 29.38 8.38 1.58
C LEU A 247 29.23 8.24 3.11
N GLU A 248 29.75 7.17 3.70
CA GLU A 248 29.83 6.95 5.16
C GLU A 248 30.92 7.80 5.84
N PHE A 249 31.83 8.39 5.05
CA PHE A 249 32.83 9.30 5.57
C PHE A 249 32.12 10.46 6.29
N LYS A 250 32.31 10.54 7.61
CA LYS A 250 31.80 11.62 8.46
C LYS A 250 32.89 12.71 8.53
N PRO A 251 32.79 13.82 7.78
CA PRO A 251 33.75 14.91 7.84
C PRO A 251 33.51 15.75 9.10
N GLU A 252 33.61 15.14 10.29
CA GLU A 252 33.62 15.92 11.52
C GLU A 252 35.04 16.46 11.71
N LEU A 253 35.26 17.76 11.42
CA LEU A 253 36.13 18.71 12.16
C LEU A 253 36.91 19.80 11.41
N THR A 254 36.65 20.12 10.15
CA THR A 254 37.01 21.46 9.65
C THR A 254 35.91 22.05 8.78
N CYS A 255 35.49 23.27 9.12
CA CYS A 255 34.55 24.08 8.35
C CYS A 255 35.06 24.45 6.94
N ASN A 256 36.15 23.84 6.46
CA ASN A 256 36.84 24.17 5.21
C ASN A 256 37.26 22.94 4.38
N LEU A 257 36.93 21.70 4.78
CA LEU A 257 37.26 20.48 3.98
C LEU A 257 36.62 20.46 2.57
N LEU A 258 35.61 21.31 2.36
CA LEU A 258 34.93 21.49 1.07
C LEU A 258 35.71 22.37 0.08
N MET A 259 36.83 22.97 0.50
CA MET A 259 37.78 23.73 -0.32
C MET A 259 39.20 23.14 -0.24
N ASP A 260 39.35 21.96 0.38
CA ASP A 260 40.64 21.31 0.57
C ASP A 260 41.04 20.59 -0.73
N PRO A 261 42.29 20.72 -1.21
CA PRO A 261 42.82 19.94 -2.34
C PRO A 261 42.71 18.42 -2.13
N ASP A 262 42.49 17.97 -0.90
CA ASP A 262 42.29 16.55 -0.56
C ASP A 262 40.90 16.04 -1.00
N PHE A 263 39.86 16.88 -1.07
CA PHE A 263 38.54 16.47 -1.56
C PHE A 263 38.54 16.22 -3.08
N GLU A 264 39.20 17.10 -3.83
CA GLU A 264 39.39 16.92 -5.28
C GLU A 264 40.21 15.66 -5.55
N GLN A 265 41.28 15.40 -4.79
CA GLN A 265 42.06 14.16 -4.91
C GLN A 265 41.23 12.89 -4.63
N ILE A 266 40.34 12.92 -3.63
CA ILE A 266 39.45 11.79 -3.30
C ILE A 266 38.43 11.57 -4.42
N LEU A 267 37.86 12.64 -4.97
CA LEU A 267 36.95 12.56 -6.11
C LEU A 267 37.65 12.07 -7.37
N ASP A 268 38.85 12.57 -7.67
CA ASP A 268 39.65 12.15 -8.81
C ASP A 268 39.95 10.65 -8.74
N LEU A 269 40.32 10.15 -7.57
CA LEU A 269 40.56 8.72 -7.37
C LEU A 269 39.28 7.88 -7.46
N ALA A 270 38.14 8.42 -7.01
CA ALA A 270 36.84 7.79 -7.22
C ALA A 270 36.45 7.77 -8.72
N PHE A 271 36.77 8.83 -9.47
CA PHE A 271 36.57 8.88 -10.91
C PHE A 271 37.51 7.94 -11.67
N GLU A 272 38.79 7.85 -11.30
CA GLU A 272 39.74 6.89 -11.86
C GLU A 272 39.25 5.45 -11.63
N THR A 273 38.73 5.15 -10.44
CA THR A 273 38.20 3.82 -10.12
C THR A 273 36.89 3.54 -10.86
N LEU A 274 36.04 4.55 -11.06
CA LEU A 274 34.83 4.43 -11.89
C LEU A 274 35.20 4.17 -13.36
N ASP A 275 36.20 4.88 -13.88
CA ASP A 275 36.67 4.74 -15.25
C ASP A 275 37.34 3.37 -15.45
N SER A 276 38.14 2.90 -14.48
CA SER A 276 38.76 1.58 -14.52
C SER A 276 37.73 0.45 -14.44
N THR A 277 36.72 0.58 -13.58
CA THR A 277 35.65 -0.44 -13.44
C THR A 277 34.81 -0.54 -14.71
N LEU A 278 34.48 0.59 -15.35
CA LEU A 278 33.81 0.61 -16.66
C LEU A 278 34.65 -0.09 -17.74
N LEU A 279 35.97 0.16 -17.80
CA LEU A 279 36.85 -0.45 -18.80
C LEU A 279 37.07 -1.95 -18.56
N GLU A 280 37.28 -2.36 -17.30
CA GLU A 280 37.52 -3.76 -16.94
C GLU A 280 36.27 -4.64 -17.14
N VAL A 281 35.09 -4.18 -16.75
CA VAL A 281 33.83 -4.93 -16.93
C VAL A 281 33.52 -5.14 -18.41
N VAL A 282 33.77 -4.13 -19.26
CA VAL A 282 33.63 -4.27 -20.70
C VAL A 282 34.65 -5.27 -21.26
N SER A 283 35.91 -5.20 -20.84
CA SER A 283 36.99 -6.06 -21.34
C SER A 283 36.95 -7.52 -20.87
N SER A 284 36.41 -7.78 -19.67
CA SER A 284 36.28 -9.12 -19.07
C SER A 284 35.06 -9.90 -19.57
N SER A 285 34.21 -9.23 -20.35
CA SER A 285 33.02 -9.81 -20.92
C SER A 285 33.36 -10.54 -22.25
N ILE A 286 33.06 -11.85 -22.31
CA ILE A 286 33.09 -12.87 -23.40
C ILE A 286 33.38 -12.39 -24.86
N PRO A 287 34.17 -13.13 -25.67
CA PRO A 287 34.41 -12.82 -27.09
C PRO A 287 33.15 -12.77 -27.99
N SER A 288 33.25 -11.92 -29.01
CA SER A 288 32.22 -11.17 -29.75
C SER A 288 31.41 -11.91 -30.84
N THR A 289 31.39 -13.25 -30.88
CA THR A 289 30.80 -13.96 -32.04
C THR A 289 29.35 -14.41 -31.92
N GLU A 290 28.75 -14.42 -30.71
CA GLU A 290 27.34 -14.83 -30.49
C GLU A 290 26.56 -13.86 -29.56
N ARG A 291 26.96 -12.59 -29.47
CA ARG A 291 26.38 -11.62 -28.51
C ARG A 291 25.20 -10.83 -29.08
N ILE A 292 24.25 -10.54 -28.19
CA ILE A 292 23.09 -9.67 -28.44
C ILE A 292 23.46 -8.20 -28.25
N LEU A 293 24.56 -7.90 -27.56
CA LEU A 293 25.02 -6.55 -27.23
C LEU A 293 26.40 -6.33 -27.85
N SER A 294 26.59 -5.16 -28.45
CA SER A 294 27.91 -4.71 -28.91
C SER A 294 28.77 -4.25 -27.73
N ASP A 295 30.10 -4.19 -27.88
CA ASP A 295 31.01 -3.70 -26.82
C ASP A 295 30.64 -2.28 -26.33
N ARG A 296 29.98 -1.47 -27.17
CA ARG A 296 29.46 -0.14 -26.81
C ARG A 296 28.23 -0.22 -25.91
N ASP A 297 27.45 -1.27 -26.04
CA ASP A 297 26.21 -1.49 -25.30
C ASP A 297 26.52 -2.01 -23.89
N ASP A 298 27.59 -2.81 -23.74
CA ASP A 298 28.09 -3.28 -22.45
C ASP A 298 28.54 -2.11 -21.57
N LYS A 299 29.23 -1.11 -22.15
CA LYS A 299 29.58 0.14 -21.44
C LYS A 299 28.33 0.90 -21.00
N HIS A 300 27.30 0.96 -21.84
CA HIS A 300 26.05 1.65 -21.57
C HIS A 300 25.29 1.02 -20.38
N VAL A 301 25.10 -0.30 -20.45
CA VAL A 301 24.39 -1.07 -19.41
C VAL A 301 25.17 -1.03 -18.09
N THR A 302 26.50 -1.11 -18.15
CA THR A 302 27.35 -1.00 -16.95
C THR A 302 27.24 0.38 -16.31
N ALA A 303 27.25 1.47 -17.09
CA ALA A 303 27.08 2.82 -16.57
C ALA A 303 25.71 3.01 -15.90
N LEU A 304 24.62 2.51 -16.50
CA LEU A 304 23.28 2.52 -15.89
C LEU A 304 23.26 1.77 -14.56
N TYR A 305 23.90 0.60 -14.50
CA TYR A 305 23.99 -0.18 -13.26
C TYR A 305 24.78 0.54 -12.16
N LEU A 306 25.93 1.15 -12.49
CA LEU A 306 26.72 1.93 -11.53
C LEU A 306 25.93 3.14 -10.99
N MET A 307 25.15 3.81 -11.83
CA MET A 307 24.25 4.87 -11.39
C MET A 307 23.17 4.36 -10.42
N GLN A 308 22.66 3.16 -10.64
CA GLN A 308 21.71 2.51 -9.74
C GLN A 308 22.35 2.25 -8.37
N VAL A 309 23.60 1.79 -8.35
CA VAL A 309 24.38 1.57 -7.12
C VAL A 309 24.56 2.89 -6.36
N ILE A 310 25.04 3.94 -7.03
CA ILE A 310 25.25 5.27 -6.42
C ILE A 310 23.93 5.79 -5.84
N SER A 311 22.85 5.73 -6.62
CA SER A 311 21.52 6.20 -6.23
C SER A 311 21.01 5.49 -4.96
N ASN A 312 21.16 4.16 -4.91
CA ASN A 312 20.75 3.38 -3.73
C ASN A 312 21.62 3.66 -2.51
N CYS A 313 22.93 3.88 -2.69
CA CYS A 313 23.82 4.23 -1.59
C CYS A 313 23.48 5.61 -1.01
N ILE A 314 23.25 6.64 -1.84
CA ILE A 314 22.83 7.97 -1.37
C ILE A 314 21.54 7.86 -0.53
N ARG A 315 20.50 7.21 -1.08
CA ARG A 315 19.22 7.03 -0.39
C ARG A 315 19.39 6.34 0.97
N ARG A 316 20.16 5.25 0.99
CA ARG A 316 20.41 4.48 2.23
C ARG A 316 21.12 5.29 3.29
N GLN A 317 22.15 6.07 2.92
CA GLN A 317 22.91 6.87 3.88
C GLN A 317 22.06 8.00 4.46
N LEU A 318 21.25 8.67 3.63
CA LEU A 318 20.29 9.66 4.13
C LEU A 318 19.27 9.03 5.07
N GLU A 319 18.65 7.89 4.70
CA GLU A 319 17.72 7.18 5.58
C GLU A 319 18.36 6.76 6.92
N GLN A 320 19.63 6.34 6.89
CA GLN A 320 20.37 5.97 8.10
C GLN A 320 20.60 7.16 9.03
N ILE A 321 20.95 8.34 8.50
CA ILE A 321 21.12 9.55 9.32
C ILE A 321 19.80 9.93 10.01
N GLU A 322 18.65 9.83 9.32
CA GLU A 322 17.34 10.10 9.95
C GLU A 322 17.03 9.08 11.06
N GLN A 323 17.37 7.81 10.84
CA GLN A 323 17.17 6.76 11.83
C GLN A 323 18.05 7.00 13.06
N GLU A 324 19.33 7.36 12.88
CA GLU A 324 20.25 7.73 13.97
C GLU A 324 19.71 8.95 14.76
N LEU A 325 19.21 9.98 14.06
CA LEU A 325 18.57 11.15 14.67
C LEU A 325 17.31 10.77 15.46
N LYS A 326 16.46 9.90 14.90
CA LYS A 326 15.25 9.42 15.56
C LYS A 326 15.60 8.64 16.83
N GLU A 327 16.59 7.77 16.79
CA GLU A 327 17.04 7.00 17.95
C GLU A 327 17.63 7.89 19.04
N ALA A 328 18.46 8.86 18.68
CA ALA A 328 18.99 9.85 19.61
C ALA A 328 17.88 10.69 20.26
N PHE A 329 16.88 11.10 19.47
CA PHE A 329 15.71 11.82 19.98
C PHE A 329 14.87 10.98 20.93
N ILE A 330 14.61 9.71 20.59
CA ILE A 330 13.90 8.77 21.48
C ILE A 330 14.68 8.55 22.77
N ALA A 331 16.01 8.42 22.71
CA ALA A 331 16.85 8.28 23.88
C ALA A 331 16.79 9.53 24.79
N ALA A 332 16.74 10.73 24.21
CA ALA A 332 16.63 11.98 24.95
C ALA A 332 15.24 12.20 25.59
N VAL A 333 14.16 11.87 24.87
CA VAL A 333 12.77 12.02 25.36
C VAL A 333 12.37 10.87 26.29
N GLY A 334 13.00 9.69 26.13
CA GLY A 334 12.80 8.50 26.96
C GLY A 334 11.54 7.69 26.64
N ARG A 335 10.70 8.09 25.67
CA ARG A 335 9.49 7.36 25.29
C ARG A 335 8.98 7.69 23.89
N GLU A 336 8.69 6.68 23.09
CA GLU A 336 7.94 6.83 21.83
C GLU A 336 6.43 6.67 22.11
N LEU A 337 5.61 7.62 21.63
CA LEU A 337 4.16 7.54 21.75
C LEU A 337 3.58 6.78 20.56
N HIS A 338 2.96 5.64 20.82
CA HIS A 338 2.22 4.92 19.79
C HIS A 338 0.73 5.26 19.79
N PRO A 339 0.01 5.01 18.67
CA PRO A 339 -1.44 5.16 18.59
C PRO A 339 -2.21 4.44 19.72
N LYS A 340 -1.66 3.32 20.21
CA LYS A 340 -2.23 2.56 21.34
C LYS A 340 -2.17 3.36 22.64
N ASP A 341 -1.10 4.09 22.89
CA ASP A 341 -0.92 4.89 24.11
C ASP A 341 -1.82 6.13 24.08
N PHE A 342 -1.99 6.74 22.90
CA PHE A 342 -2.99 7.78 22.71
C PHE A 342 -4.40 7.29 23.03
N ARG A 343 -4.80 6.11 22.53
CA ARG A 343 -6.13 5.53 22.85
C ARG A 343 -6.31 5.28 24.36
N LYS A 344 -5.27 4.81 25.05
CA LYS A 344 -5.29 4.63 26.52
C LYS A 344 -5.43 5.96 27.25
N CYS A 345 -4.67 6.98 26.84
CA CYS A 345 -4.73 8.32 27.41
C CYS A 345 -6.12 8.94 27.21
N MET A 346 -6.67 8.89 26.00
CA MET A 346 -8.03 9.37 25.73
C MET A 346 -9.07 8.63 26.57
N GLY A 347 -8.95 7.30 26.73
CA GLY A 347 -9.83 6.52 27.60
C GLY A 347 -9.70 6.88 29.09
N HIS A 348 -8.53 7.34 29.54
CA HIS A 348 -8.35 7.88 30.89
C HIS A 348 -9.00 9.25 31.03
N MET A 349 -8.70 10.19 30.13
CA MET A 349 -9.28 11.54 30.13
C MET A 349 -10.80 11.53 30.06
N ILE A 350 -11.39 10.63 29.25
CA ILE A 350 -12.84 10.51 29.16
C ILE A 350 -13.43 10.04 30.50
N ARG A 351 -12.77 9.12 31.21
CA ARG A 351 -13.23 8.66 32.53
C ARG A 351 -13.08 9.74 33.61
N GLU A 352 -12.04 10.55 33.53
CA GLU A 352 -11.75 11.59 34.52
C GLU A 352 -12.67 12.81 34.37
N HIS A 353 -12.92 13.26 33.14
CA HIS A 353 -13.63 14.52 32.88
C HIS A 353 -15.12 14.37 32.58
N PHE A 354 -15.61 13.19 32.18
CA PHE A 354 -17.03 12.99 31.89
C PHE A 354 -17.75 12.37 33.08
N MET A 355 -18.97 12.86 33.35
CA MET A 355 -19.91 12.21 34.27
C MET A 355 -20.16 10.77 33.83
N GLU A 356 -20.39 9.85 34.77
CA GLU A 356 -20.62 8.42 34.48
C GLU A 356 -21.71 8.19 33.41
N ALA A 357 -22.78 8.99 33.45
CA ALA A 357 -23.88 8.93 32.48
C ALA A 357 -23.48 9.33 31.04
N GLN A 358 -22.35 10.00 30.86
CA GLN A 358 -21.82 10.46 29.56
C GLN A 358 -20.52 9.74 29.16
N GLN A 359 -20.05 8.80 29.97
CA GLN A 359 -18.89 7.99 29.63
C GLN A 359 -19.21 7.07 28.45
N LEU A 360 -18.17 6.73 27.69
CA LEU A 360 -18.28 5.77 26.61
C LEU A 360 -18.73 4.42 27.16
N GLN A 361 -19.73 3.84 26.53
CA GLN A 361 -20.25 2.52 26.86
C GLN A 361 -19.88 1.54 25.73
N PRO A 362 -19.58 0.27 26.05
CA PRO A 362 -19.42 -0.74 25.01
C PRO A 362 -20.74 -0.90 24.25
N PHE A 363 -20.71 -0.84 22.93
CA PHE A 363 -21.86 -1.22 22.10
C PHE A 363 -22.04 -2.74 22.19
N SER A 364 -22.76 -3.17 23.22
CA SER A 364 -23.07 -4.56 23.52
C SER A 364 -24.38 -4.63 24.28
N TYR A 365 -25.45 -4.94 23.57
CA TYR A 365 -26.81 -5.01 24.09
C TYR A 365 -27.23 -6.46 24.29
N LEU A 366 -27.83 -6.73 25.46
CA LEU A 366 -28.49 -8.00 25.75
C LEU A 366 -29.94 -7.92 25.28
N ILE A 367 -30.30 -8.78 24.33
CA ILE A 367 -31.64 -8.84 23.75
C ILE A 367 -32.53 -9.58 24.74
N ARG A 368 -33.40 -8.85 25.43
CA ARG A 368 -34.34 -9.40 26.42
C ARG A 368 -35.78 -9.19 25.96
N PRO A 369 -36.57 -10.27 25.75
CA PRO A 369 -37.96 -10.12 25.33
C PRO A 369 -38.86 -9.51 26.41
N TYR A 370 -38.56 -9.73 27.69
CA TYR A 370 -39.28 -9.15 28.83
C TYR A 370 -38.31 -8.53 29.83
N LYS A 371 -38.70 -7.40 30.43
CA LYS A 371 -37.91 -6.73 31.47
C LYS A 371 -37.72 -7.66 32.68
N GLY A 372 -36.49 -7.77 33.18
CA GLY A 372 -36.13 -8.62 34.32
C GLY A 372 -35.99 -10.12 34.03
N LYS A 373 -36.13 -10.57 32.77
CA LYS A 373 -35.91 -11.97 32.37
C LYS A 373 -34.51 -12.20 31.76
N SER A 374 -34.15 -13.47 31.56
CA SER A 374 -32.90 -13.87 30.91
C SER A 374 -32.83 -13.34 29.48
N ALA A 375 -31.62 -13.01 29.04
CA ALA A 375 -31.38 -12.59 27.67
C ALA A 375 -31.55 -13.78 26.71
N PHE A 376 -32.05 -13.48 25.52
CA PHE A 376 -32.18 -14.38 24.39
C PHE A 376 -30.99 -14.24 23.43
N GLY A 377 -30.25 -13.15 23.50
CA GLY A 377 -29.06 -13.02 22.69
C GLY A 377 -28.27 -11.77 23.02
N THR A 378 -27.20 -11.57 22.26
CA THR A 378 -26.36 -10.39 22.32
C THR A 378 -26.24 -9.75 20.95
N LEU A 379 -26.30 -8.42 20.90
CA LEU A 379 -25.97 -7.60 19.74
C LEU A 379 -24.78 -6.73 20.10
N SER A 380 -23.71 -6.77 19.31
CA SER A 380 -22.53 -5.96 19.59
C SER A 380 -21.84 -5.49 18.30
N LEU A 381 -21.26 -4.30 18.36
CA LEU A 381 -20.37 -3.78 17.32
C LEU A 381 -18.95 -4.02 17.80
N GLN A 382 -18.18 -4.80 17.04
CA GLN A 382 -16.87 -5.27 17.43
C GLN A 382 -15.79 -4.85 16.44
N THR A 383 -14.57 -4.69 16.95
CA THR A 383 -13.36 -4.61 16.11
C THR A 383 -12.91 -6.01 15.70
N GLN A 384 -11.93 -6.10 14.79
CA GLN A 384 -11.26 -7.36 14.45
C GLN A 384 -10.74 -8.15 15.69
N SER A 385 -10.43 -7.45 16.79
CA SER A 385 -10.04 -8.08 18.06
C SER A 385 -11.18 -8.70 18.87
N LYS A 386 -12.40 -8.75 18.32
CA LYS A 386 -13.65 -9.22 18.96
C LYS A 386 -14.03 -8.46 20.23
N LYS A 387 -13.45 -7.29 20.47
CA LYS A 387 -13.81 -6.40 21.58
C LYS A 387 -14.88 -5.41 21.13
N PRO A 388 -15.92 -5.17 21.96
CA PRO A 388 -16.96 -4.21 21.64
C PRO A 388 -16.40 -2.79 21.58
N ILE A 389 -16.91 -2.01 20.64
CA ILE A 389 -16.49 -0.63 20.41
C ILE A 389 -17.08 0.24 21.51
N GLN A 390 -16.26 1.13 22.07
CA GLN A 390 -16.67 2.11 23.05
C GLN A 390 -17.31 3.31 22.34
N MET A 391 -18.59 3.56 22.58
CA MET A 391 -19.39 4.57 21.89
C MET A 391 -20.12 5.46 22.90
N PHE A 392 -20.37 6.70 22.52
CA PHE A 392 -21.34 7.53 23.21
C PHE A 392 -22.71 6.92 22.98
N SER A 393 -23.50 6.77 24.04
CA SER A 393 -24.87 6.25 23.96
C SER A 393 -25.80 7.22 24.66
N ARG A 394 -26.93 7.51 24.02
CA ARG A 394 -28.01 8.30 24.60
C ARG A 394 -29.33 7.62 24.31
N GLU A 395 -30.07 7.30 25.36
CA GLU A 395 -31.45 6.85 25.23
C GLU A 395 -32.35 8.02 24.79
N LEU A 396 -33.16 7.79 23.76
CA LEU A 396 -34.16 8.72 23.28
C LEU A 396 -35.50 8.37 23.94
N THR A 397 -36.14 9.34 24.59
CA THR A 397 -37.44 9.13 25.25
C THR A 397 -38.50 8.68 24.24
N VAL A 398 -38.95 7.43 24.40
CA VAL A 398 -39.79 6.64 23.49
C VAL A 398 -41.13 7.30 23.12
N ASN A 399 -41.67 8.16 23.99
CA ASN A 399 -43.07 8.63 23.87
C ASN A 399 -43.29 9.84 22.95
N LYS A 400 -42.26 10.46 22.37
CA LYS A 400 -42.45 11.70 21.58
C LYS A 400 -42.63 11.49 20.09
N ASN A 401 -42.02 10.49 19.46
CA ASN A 401 -42.17 10.22 18.02
C ASN A 401 -41.83 8.73 17.69
N PRO A 402 -42.82 7.84 17.49
CA PRO A 402 -42.57 6.44 17.15
C PRO A 402 -41.87 6.31 15.78
N VAL A 403 -41.05 5.28 15.61
CA VAL A 403 -40.40 4.99 14.32
C VAL A 403 -41.35 4.15 13.47
N SER A 404 -41.70 4.64 12.28
CA SER A 404 -42.57 3.91 11.36
C SER A 404 -41.76 3.04 10.40
N LEU A 405 -42.17 1.78 10.25
CA LEU A 405 -41.62 0.80 9.32
C LEU A 405 -42.71 0.40 8.32
N GLN A 406 -42.47 0.58 7.03
CA GLN A 406 -43.39 0.14 5.99
C GLN A 406 -43.07 -1.29 5.58
N LEU A 407 -44.03 -2.22 5.74
CA LEU A 407 -43.88 -3.61 5.29
C LEU A 407 -44.37 -3.81 3.87
N SER A 408 -45.42 -3.09 3.47
CA SER A 408 -46.01 -3.12 2.12
C SER A 408 -46.63 -1.77 1.78
N ALA A 409 -47.13 -1.61 0.56
CA ALA A 409 -47.82 -0.38 0.14
C ALA A 409 -49.00 0.00 1.05
N GLN A 410 -49.58 -0.98 1.77
CA GLN A 410 -50.79 -0.81 2.58
C GLN A 410 -50.54 -0.94 4.08
N ILE A 411 -49.40 -1.51 4.50
CA ILE A 411 -49.14 -1.85 5.90
C ILE A 411 -47.94 -1.06 6.42
N THR A 412 -48.19 -0.20 7.41
CA THR A 412 -47.16 0.52 8.16
C THR A 412 -47.25 0.14 9.64
N ILE A 413 -46.13 -0.28 10.20
CA ILE A 413 -45.99 -0.65 11.62
C ILE A 413 -45.31 0.49 12.37
N GLN A 414 -45.75 0.73 13.61
CA GLN A 414 -45.07 1.63 14.53
C GLN A 414 -44.19 0.83 15.51
N LEU A 415 -42.91 1.16 15.57
CA LEU A 415 -41.95 0.60 16.51
C LEU A 415 -41.97 1.46 17.78
N LEU A 416 -42.33 0.83 18.90
CA LEU A 416 -42.47 1.47 20.22
C LEU A 416 -41.38 1.02 21.20
N GLY A 417 -40.27 0.49 20.68
CA GLY A 417 -39.17 -0.02 21.48
C GLY A 417 -38.27 1.09 22.05
N GLU A 418 -37.42 0.71 22.99
CA GLU A 418 -36.32 1.56 23.48
C GLU A 418 -35.42 1.95 22.30
N THR A 419 -35.12 3.24 22.17
CA THR A 419 -34.34 3.77 21.06
C THR A 419 -33.08 4.42 21.60
N TYR A 420 -31.92 4.03 21.06
CA TYR A 420 -30.62 4.55 21.47
C TYR A 420 -29.93 5.22 20.30
N LEU A 421 -29.41 6.43 20.52
CA LEU A 421 -28.53 7.12 19.58
C LEU A 421 -27.08 6.84 19.97
N HIS A 422 -26.31 6.36 18.99
CA HIS A 422 -24.90 6.04 19.17
C HIS A 422 -24.00 6.99 18.39
N GLY A 423 -22.95 7.47 19.05
CA GLY A 423 -21.91 8.29 18.44
C GLY A 423 -20.54 7.67 18.66
N TRP A 424 -19.72 7.61 17.61
CA TRP A 424 -18.35 7.11 17.72
C TRP A 424 -17.39 7.98 16.92
N MET A 425 -16.23 8.22 17.49
CA MET A 425 -15.18 9.04 16.91
C MET A 425 -13.90 8.21 16.85
N GLU A 426 -13.40 8.00 15.64
CA GLU A 426 -12.14 7.29 15.41
C GLU A 426 -10.97 8.26 15.25
N TYR A 427 -9.84 7.89 15.85
CA TYR A 427 -8.55 8.53 15.62
C TYR A 427 -7.66 7.58 14.82
N GLU A 428 -7.22 8.04 13.65
CA GLU A 428 -6.32 7.31 12.76
C GLU A 428 -5.00 8.09 12.66
N PHE A 429 -3.90 7.37 12.81
CA PHE A 429 -2.56 7.91 12.59
C PHE A 429 -2.08 7.40 11.23
N ASN A 430 -1.20 8.16 10.55
CA ASN A 430 -0.80 7.90 9.16
C ASN A 430 -0.26 6.48 8.91
N SER A 431 0.19 5.78 9.96
CA SER A 431 0.75 4.42 9.94
C SER A 431 -0.19 3.32 10.47
N SER A 432 -1.41 3.65 10.94
CA SER A 432 -2.30 2.62 11.50
C SER A 432 -3.10 1.90 10.41
N MET A 433 -3.01 0.57 10.40
CA MET A 433 -3.90 -0.32 9.64
C MET A 433 -5.36 0.10 9.83
N ARG A 434 -6.13 0.14 8.74
CA ARG A 434 -7.59 0.40 8.80
C ARG A 434 -8.23 -0.64 9.71
N ASN A 435 -8.97 -0.19 10.72
CA ASN A 435 -9.74 -1.08 11.56
C ASN A 435 -10.95 -1.60 10.78
N ASN A 436 -11.12 -2.92 10.74
CA ASN A 436 -12.35 -3.53 10.26
C ASN A 436 -13.35 -3.67 11.42
N PHE A 437 -14.60 -3.32 11.13
CA PHE A 437 -15.70 -3.36 12.09
C PHE A 437 -16.71 -4.42 11.69
N TYR A 438 -17.30 -5.06 12.69
CA TYR A 438 -18.22 -6.15 12.51
C TYR A 438 -19.44 -5.95 13.41
N LEU A 439 -20.64 -6.02 12.83
CA LEU A 439 -21.87 -6.20 13.59
C LEU A 439 -22.03 -7.69 13.88
N ARG A 440 -21.91 -8.05 15.15
CA ARG A 440 -22.08 -9.43 15.60
C ARG A 440 -23.35 -9.56 16.41
N THR A 441 -24.21 -10.47 15.98
CA THR A 441 -25.39 -10.89 16.73
C THR A 441 -25.28 -12.37 17.05
N ARG A 442 -25.58 -12.72 18.30
CA ARG A 442 -25.53 -14.11 18.78
C ARG A 442 -26.84 -14.44 19.48
N GLY A 443 -27.53 -15.45 19.00
CA GLY A 443 -28.65 -16.07 19.70
C GLY A 443 -28.14 -17.00 20.81
N HIS A 444 -28.82 -17.02 21.94
CA HIS A 444 -28.70 -18.11 22.92
C HIS A 444 -29.49 -19.33 22.44
N SER A 445 -29.42 -20.42 23.21
CA SER A 445 -30.24 -21.61 22.95
C SER A 445 -31.71 -21.21 22.89
N TYR A 446 -32.40 -21.63 21.83
CA TYR A 446 -33.85 -21.44 21.66
C TYR A 446 -34.34 -19.99 21.55
N ALA A 447 -33.42 -19.07 21.30
CA ALA A 447 -33.76 -17.69 21.03
C ALA A 447 -34.21 -17.51 19.59
N SER A 448 -35.21 -16.67 19.38
CA SER A 448 -35.68 -16.26 18.06
C SER A 448 -35.99 -14.76 18.05
N PHE A 449 -35.24 -14.01 17.25
CA PHE A 449 -35.46 -12.58 17.04
C PHE A 449 -34.96 -12.15 15.65
N ILE A 450 -35.52 -11.07 15.14
CA ILE A 450 -35.15 -10.51 13.84
C ILE A 450 -34.22 -9.31 14.08
N VAL A 451 -33.12 -9.24 13.34
CA VAL A 451 -32.25 -8.06 13.27
C VAL A 451 -32.37 -7.46 11.88
N MET A 452 -32.71 -6.19 11.81
CA MET A 452 -32.80 -5.41 10.58
C MET A 452 -31.76 -4.30 10.60
N VAL A 453 -31.09 -4.07 9.48
CA VAL A 453 -30.17 -2.95 9.29
C VAL A 453 -30.63 -2.14 8.09
N GLY A 454 -30.61 -0.82 8.20
CA GLY A 454 -31.06 0.07 7.13
C GLY A 454 -30.80 1.53 7.46
N ASN A 455 -31.54 2.43 6.82
CA ASN A 455 -31.36 3.87 6.97
C ASN A 455 -32.56 4.52 7.66
N MET A 456 -32.31 5.61 8.38
CA MET A 456 -33.39 6.47 8.86
C MET A 456 -33.67 7.56 7.83
N LEU A 457 -34.89 7.60 7.33
CA LEU A 457 -35.40 8.67 6.48
C LEU A 457 -35.99 9.81 7.35
N PRO A 458 -36.12 11.03 6.79
CA PRO A 458 -36.81 12.13 7.45
C PRO A 458 -38.21 11.75 7.93
N GLY A 459 -38.60 12.24 9.12
CA GLY A 459 -39.91 11.95 9.71
C GLY A 459 -40.00 10.62 10.45
N ASN A 460 -38.89 10.13 11.02
CA ASN A 460 -38.81 8.88 11.80
C ASN A 460 -39.27 7.64 11.00
N ARG A 461 -38.94 7.59 9.72
CA ARG A 461 -39.22 6.46 8.84
C ARG A 461 -38.00 5.57 8.73
N PHE A 462 -38.11 4.30 9.12
CA PHE A 462 -37.04 3.34 8.97
C PHE A 462 -37.22 2.55 7.67
N GLU A 463 -36.18 2.58 6.83
CA GLU A 463 -36.12 1.83 5.58
C GLU A 463 -35.08 0.69 5.73
N PRO A 464 -35.52 -0.56 5.97
CA PRO A 464 -34.60 -1.69 6.14
C PRO A 464 -33.96 -2.05 4.80
N THR A 465 -32.63 -2.17 4.78
CA THR A 465 -31.87 -2.64 3.62
C THR A 465 -31.62 -4.14 3.69
N CYS A 466 -31.40 -4.67 4.90
CA CYS A 466 -31.27 -6.10 5.13
C CYS A 466 -31.97 -6.52 6.42
N SER A 467 -32.42 -7.78 6.46
CA SER A 467 -33.07 -8.39 7.62
C SER A 467 -32.62 -9.83 7.77
N ILE A 468 -32.33 -10.25 8.99
CA ILE A 468 -31.87 -11.61 9.29
C ILE A 468 -32.63 -12.13 10.50
N LEU A 469 -33.10 -13.38 10.41
CA LEU A 469 -33.64 -14.14 11.52
C LEU A 469 -32.49 -14.81 12.28
N VAL A 470 -32.31 -14.45 13.55
CA VAL A 470 -31.35 -15.09 14.45
C VAL A 470 -32.08 -16.15 15.25
N ASN A 471 -31.78 -17.42 14.96
CA ASN A 471 -32.41 -18.56 15.62
C ASN A 471 -31.36 -19.48 16.30
N ASN A 472 -31.67 -19.96 17.51
CA ASN A 472 -31.04 -21.07 18.22
C ASN A 472 -29.51 -21.21 18.08
N ARG A 473 -28.76 -20.53 18.96
CA ARG A 473 -27.27 -20.55 18.98
C ARG A 473 -26.59 -20.08 17.69
N SER A 474 -27.32 -19.51 16.73
CA SER A 474 -26.70 -18.88 15.58
C SER A 474 -25.86 -17.68 15.99
N GLU A 475 -24.71 -17.57 15.36
CA GLU A 475 -23.82 -16.42 15.45
C GLU A 475 -23.67 -15.87 14.03
N ILE A 476 -24.03 -14.62 13.85
CA ILE A 476 -23.97 -13.92 12.58
C ILE A 476 -23.02 -12.74 12.74
N GLU A 477 -22.08 -12.64 11.82
CA GLU A 477 -21.08 -11.60 11.77
C GLU A 477 -21.17 -10.88 10.41
N ILE A 478 -21.50 -9.60 10.46
CA ILE A 478 -21.68 -8.76 9.26
C ILE A 478 -20.54 -7.74 9.23
N PRO A 479 -19.65 -7.78 8.22
CA PRO A 479 -18.61 -6.77 8.07
C PRO A 479 -19.25 -5.41 7.72
N LEU A 480 -18.85 -4.36 8.42
CA LEU A 480 -19.33 -2.99 8.21
C LEU A 480 -18.30 -2.19 7.40
N GLN A 481 -18.71 -1.74 6.22
CA GLN A 481 -17.97 -0.77 5.43
C GLN A 481 -18.45 0.64 5.80
N LEU A 482 -17.70 1.32 6.65
CA LEU A 482 -18.05 2.66 7.12
C LEU A 482 -17.43 3.72 6.20
N SER A 483 -18.26 4.66 5.73
CA SER A 483 -17.78 5.85 5.02
C SER A 483 -17.28 6.89 6.02
N LYS A 484 -16.08 7.43 5.79
CA LYS A 484 -15.50 8.45 6.68
C LYS A 484 -16.12 9.81 6.37
N ILE A 485 -16.73 10.43 7.38
CA ILE A 485 -17.23 11.80 7.27
C ILE A 485 -16.19 12.75 7.88
N PRO A 486 -15.67 13.74 7.12
CA PRO A 486 -14.66 14.65 7.66
C PRO A 486 -15.25 15.55 8.75
N SER A 487 -14.44 15.85 9.77
CA SER A 487 -14.82 16.80 10.82
C SER A 487 -15.18 18.17 10.24
N ALA A 488 -16.02 18.93 10.94
CA ALA A 488 -16.45 20.26 10.48
C ALA A 488 -15.26 21.23 10.27
N LYS A 489 -14.16 21.05 11.00
CA LYS A 489 -12.93 21.84 10.83
C LYS A 489 -12.16 21.43 9.57
N ALA A 490 -11.97 20.12 9.37
CA ALA A 490 -11.27 19.59 8.20
C ALA A 490 -11.99 19.96 6.90
N PHE A 491 -13.32 19.86 6.90
CA PHE A 491 -14.14 20.26 5.75
C PHE A 491 -14.06 21.76 5.46
N ARG A 492 -14.14 22.62 6.49
CA ARG A 492 -13.96 24.07 6.29
C ARG A 492 -12.60 24.41 5.65
N LYS A 493 -11.53 23.74 6.08
CA LYS A 493 -10.19 23.89 5.49
C LYS A 493 -10.11 23.38 4.04
N ALA A 494 -10.79 22.30 3.73
CA ALA A 494 -10.83 21.75 2.36
C ALA A 494 -11.68 22.62 1.42
N VAL A 495 -12.74 23.24 1.93
CA VAL A 495 -13.64 24.09 1.17
C VAL A 495 -13.11 25.52 1.01
N SER A 496 -12.25 26.00 1.91
CA SER A 496 -11.69 27.36 1.83
C SER A 496 -10.82 27.60 0.59
N SER A 497 -10.34 26.55 -0.07
CA SER A 497 -9.61 26.65 -1.35
C SER A 497 -10.50 26.56 -2.59
N LEU A 498 -11.80 26.32 -2.43
CA LEU A 498 -12.75 26.19 -3.54
C LEU A 498 -13.41 27.53 -3.86
N SER A 499 -13.89 27.69 -5.10
CA SER A 499 -14.71 28.86 -5.48
C SER A 499 -16.02 28.89 -4.68
N PRO A 500 -16.65 30.07 -4.48
CA PRO A 500 -17.87 30.21 -3.67
C PRO A 500 -19.01 29.27 -4.08
N THR A 501 -19.21 29.07 -5.39
CA THR A 501 -20.26 28.19 -5.94
C THR A 501 -19.97 26.71 -5.66
N GLN A 502 -18.70 26.29 -5.81
CA GLN A 502 -18.26 24.93 -5.48
C GLN A 502 -18.31 24.67 -3.97
N ALA A 503 -18.01 25.68 -3.15
CA ALA A 503 -18.11 25.62 -1.71
C ALA A 503 -19.57 25.44 -1.24
N GLN A 504 -20.51 26.16 -1.85
CA GLN A 504 -21.95 25.99 -1.60
C GLN A 504 -22.43 24.60 -2.01
N PHE A 505 -22.03 24.12 -3.19
CA PHE A 505 -22.35 22.77 -3.65
C PHE A 505 -21.78 21.68 -2.73
N ALA A 506 -20.52 21.79 -2.35
CA ALA A 506 -19.88 20.87 -1.41
C ALA A 506 -20.58 20.87 -0.03
N SER A 507 -21.04 22.04 0.42
CA SER A 507 -21.81 22.15 1.68
C SER A 507 -23.18 21.46 1.58
N MET A 508 -23.89 21.64 0.47
CA MET A 508 -25.16 20.93 0.20
C MET A 508 -24.96 19.42 0.10
N ILE A 509 -23.90 18.95 -0.56
CA ILE A 509 -23.55 17.53 -0.60
C ILE A 509 -23.27 17.02 0.81
N ARG A 510 -22.47 17.74 1.61
CA ARG A 510 -22.15 17.36 2.99
C ARG A 510 -23.41 17.23 3.84
N GLU A 511 -24.33 18.19 3.75
CA GLU A 511 -25.61 18.13 4.47
C GLU A 511 -26.43 16.91 4.05
N LYS A 512 -26.55 16.65 2.74
CA LYS A 512 -27.25 15.47 2.22
C LYS A 512 -26.58 14.15 2.65
N THR A 513 -25.25 14.13 2.69
CA THR A 513 -24.45 12.96 3.08
C THR A 513 -24.57 12.70 4.58
N LEU A 514 -24.59 13.75 5.41
CA LEU A 514 -24.84 13.64 6.85
C LEU A 514 -26.24 13.10 7.15
N ALA A 515 -27.25 13.53 6.40
CA ALA A 515 -28.61 13.02 6.54
C ALA A 515 -28.74 11.54 6.12
N SER A 516 -27.95 11.09 5.13
CA SER A 516 -28.02 9.74 4.56
C SER A 516 -27.09 8.70 5.18
N ASN A 517 -26.12 9.10 6.03
CA ASN A 517 -25.10 8.17 6.58
C ASN A 517 -25.45 7.62 7.97
N MET A 518 -26.62 7.96 8.53
CA MET A 518 -27.09 7.33 9.76
C MET A 518 -27.73 5.98 9.43
N PHE A 519 -27.00 4.91 9.69
CA PHE A 519 -27.55 3.57 9.65
C PHE A 519 -28.21 3.21 10.98
N VAL A 520 -29.29 2.45 10.90
CA VAL A 520 -30.13 2.03 12.03
C VAL A 520 -30.07 0.53 12.15
N ILE A 521 -29.99 0.03 13.38
CA ILE A 521 -30.16 -1.38 13.70
C ILE A 521 -31.46 -1.52 14.50
N CYS A 522 -32.41 -2.30 13.97
CA CYS A 522 -33.68 -2.59 14.63
C CYS A 522 -33.73 -4.06 15.03
N VAL A 523 -34.10 -4.34 16.28
CA VAL A 523 -34.26 -5.71 16.80
C VAL A 523 -35.73 -5.94 17.14
N ILE A 524 -36.33 -6.97 16.54
CA ILE A 524 -37.73 -7.35 16.79
C ILE A 524 -37.75 -8.70 17.50
N HIS A 525 -38.32 -8.72 18.70
CA HIS A 525 -38.53 -9.95 19.45
C HIS A 525 -39.70 -10.74 18.86
N ILE A 526 -39.50 -12.02 18.55
CA ILE A 526 -40.56 -12.85 17.92
C ILE A 526 -41.53 -13.38 18.97
N GLN A 527 -41.03 -13.96 20.07
CA GLN A 527 -41.89 -14.65 21.03
C GLN A 527 -42.99 -13.75 21.65
N PRO A 528 -42.74 -12.51 22.11
CA PRO A 528 -43.81 -11.66 22.62
C PRO A 528 -44.88 -11.33 21.58
N GLN A 529 -44.49 -11.23 20.31
CA GLN A 529 -45.43 -10.97 19.21
C GLN A 529 -46.23 -12.22 18.88
N LEU A 530 -45.60 -13.39 18.95
CA LEU A 530 -46.28 -14.68 18.77
C LEU A 530 -47.29 -14.94 19.88
N GLU A 531 -46.95 -14.71 21.14
CA GLU A 531 -47.88 -14.82 22.26
C GLU A 531 -49.10 -13.90 22.06
N ARG A 532 -48.87 -12.67 21.59
CA ARG A 532 -49.95 -11.73 21.28
C ARG A 532 -50.80 -12.18 20.10
N LEU A 533 -50.18 -12.74 19.05
CA LEU A 533 -50.88 -13.28 17.88
C LEU A 533 -51.79 -14.45 18.26
N LEU A 534 -51.30 -15.35 19.11
CA LEU A 534 -52.02 -16.54 19.56
C LEU A 534 -53.04 -16.26 20.70
N ARG A 535 -53.18 -15.00 21.13
CA ARG A 535 -54.05 -14.54 22.22
C ARG A 535 -53.73 -15.15 23.60
N ILE A 536 -52.49 -15.57 23.81
CA ILE A 536 -52.06 -16.18 25.08
C ILE A 536 -51.38 -15.15 26.00
N PRO A 537 -51.48 -15.33 27.34
CA PRO A 537 -50.79 -14.48 28.30
C PRO A 537 -49.27 -14.41 28.08
N PRO A 538 -48.62 -13.29 28.43
CA PRO A 538 -47.20 -13.12 28.24
C PRO A 538 -46.39 -14.13 29.06
N CYS A 539 -45.22 -14.50 28.54
CA CYS A 539 -44.25 -15.43 29.15
C CYS A 539 -44.67 -16.92 29.19
N ILE A 540 -45.79 -17.32 28.59
CA ILE A 540 -46.19 -18.74 28.55
C ILE A 540 -45.18 -19.56 27.75
N LEU A 541 -44.82 -19.09 26.54
CA LEU A 541 -43.92 -19.81 25.65
C LEU A 541 -42.46 -19.82 26.13
N THR A 542 -42.12 -19.02 27.16
CA THR A 542 -40.73 -18.88 27.62
C THR A 542 -40.12 -20.17 28.15
N LYS A 543 -40.95 -21.11 28.63
CA LYS A 543 -40.50 -22.45 29.05
C LYS A 543 -40.88 -23.56 28.06
N GLU A 544 -41.71 -23.27 27.06
CA GLU A 544 -42.19 -24.23 26.06
C GLU A 544 -41.38 -24.10 24.77
N ILE A 545 -40.10 -24.44 24.89
CA ILE A 545 -39.09 -24.27 23.84
C ILE A 545 -39.42 -25.07 22.58
N GLU A 546 -39.74 -26.36 22.74
CA GLU A 546 -40.01 -27.26 21.63
C GLU A 546 -41.26 -26.85 20.86
N LEU A 547 -42.32 -26.50 21.59
CA LEU A 547 -43.55 -25.96 21.03
C LEU A 547 -43.29 -24.68 20.23
N THR A 548 -42.52 -23.75 20.80
CA THR A 548 -42.19 -22.49 20.10
C THR A 548 -41.44 -22.76 18.80
N GLN A 549 -40.52 -23.74 18.80
CA GLN A 549 -39.77 -24.13 17.60
C GLN A 549 -40.66 -24.78 16.54
N GLN A 550 -41.53 -25.71 16.93
CA GLN A 550 -42.50 -26.34 16.03
C GLN A 550 -43.43 -25.29 15.40
N MET A 551 -43.96 -24.36 16.21
CA MET A 551 -44.80 -23.27 15.71
C MET A 551 -44.05 -22.39 14.70
N LEU A 552 -42.79 -22.03 14.98
CA LEU A 552 -41.99 -21.26 14.03
C LEU A 552 -41.71 -22.04 12.74
N GLU A 553 -41.50 -23.35 12.81
CA GLU A 553 -41.37 -24.18 11.61
C GLU A 553 -42.68 -24.20 10.80
N LEU A 554 -43.84 -24.30 11.45
CA LEU A 554 -45.16 -24.21 10.81
C LEU A 554 -45.35 -22.88 10.07
N PHE A 555 -44.99 -21.76 10.68
CA PHE A 555 -45.11 -20.45 10.04
C PHE A 555 -44.10 -20.22 8.92
N ILE A 556 -42.84 -20.62 9.10
CA ILE A 556 -41.76 -20.29 8.17
C ILE A 556 -41.73 -21.27 7.00
N LYS A 557 -41.79 -22.58 7.29
CA LYS A 557 -41.58 -23.64 6.30
C LYS A 557 -42.89 -24.07 5.64
N TYR A 558 -43.95 -24.21 6.42
CA TYR A 558 -45.24 -24.71 5.95
C TYR A 558 -46.25 -23.59 5.67
N GLN A 559 -45.95 -22.34 6.04
CA GLN A 559 -46.78 -21.15 5.82
C GLN A 559 -48.23 -21.30 6.32
N ILE A 560 -48.40 -22.00 7.44
CA ILE A 560 -49.72 -22.23 8.03
C ILE A 560 -50.31 -20.90 8.51
N PRO A 561 -51.57 -20.56 8.20
CA PRO A 561 -52.21 -19.35 8.70
C PRO A 561 -52.32 -19.39 10.22
N SER A 562 -52.05 -18.26 10.87
CA SER A 562 -52.09 -18.14 12.34
C SER A 562 -53.44 -18.46 12.96
N ASP A 563 -54.51 -18.33 12.19
CA ASP A 563 -55.88 -18.56 12.67
C ASP A 563 -56.12 -20.00 13.12
N LEU A 564 -55.40 -20.97 12.54
CA LEU A 564 -55.50 -22.38 12.91
C LEU A 564 -54.81 -22.72 14.24
N LEU A 565 -53.93 -21.84 14.71
CA LEU A 565 -53.13 -22.05 15.92
C LEU A 565 -53.62 -21.19 17.10
N LEU A 566 -54.71 -20.43 16.92
CA LEU A 566 -55.24 -19.55 17.95
C LEU A 566 -55.68 -20.32 19.20
N TYR A 567 -55.49 -19.69 20.36
CA TYR A 567 -56.07 -20.17 21.60
C TYR A 567 -57.47 -19.58 21.80
N ASP A 568 -58.49 -20.45 21.80
CA ASP A 568 -59.90 -20.06 21.94
C ASP A 568 -60.37 -19.95 23.41
N GLY A 569 -59.49 -20.23 24.38
CA GLY A 569 -59.82 -20.20 25.81
C GLY A 569 -59.75 -18.81 26.46
N THR A 570 -60.00 -18.75 27.77
CA THR A 570 -59.94 -17.48 28.53
C THR A 570 -58.54 -17.22 29.06
N GLN A 571 -58.12 -15.95 29.16
CA GLN A 571 -56.77 -15.61 29.66
C GLN A 571 -56.54 -15.98 31.14
N SER A 572 -57.60 -16.35 31.86
CA SER A 572 -57.57 -16.87 33.24
C SER A 572 -57.33 -18.38 33.32
N ASP A 573 -57.28 -19.09 32.19
CA ASP A 573 -57.10 -20.54 32.18
C ASP A 573 -55.72 -20.93 32.71
N ASN A 574 -55.64 -22.09 33.38
CA ASN A 574 -54.40 -22.57 33.96
C ASN A 574 -53.34 -22.77 32.86
N ARG A 575 -52.08 -22.40 33.14
CA ARG A 575 -50.96 -22.47 32.19
C ARG A 575 -50.86 -23.82 31.47
N LEU A 576 -51.03 -24.93 32.20
CA LEU A 576 -50.96 -26.29 31.63
C LEU A 576 -52.06 -26.52 30.59
N HIS A 577 -53.28 -26.08 30.86
CA HIS A 577 -54.40 -26.20 29.94
C HIS A 577 -54.18 -25.41 28.64
N ILE A 578 -53.58 -24.22 28.74
CA ILE A 578 -53.22 -23.40 27.58
C ILE A 578 -52.19 -24.12 26.70
N VAL A 579 -51.14 -24.67 27.33
CA VAL A 579 -50.05 -25.37 26.61
C VAL A 579 -50.56 -26.64 25.95
N ASP A 580 -51.39 -27.44 26.63
CA ASP A 580 -51.92 -28.68 26.08
C ASP A 580 -52.83 -28.43 24.87
N ASN A 581 -53.64 -27.36 24.91
CA ASN A 581 -54.47 -26.97 23.77
C ASN A 581 -53.61 -26.53 22.57
N LEU A 582 -52.57 -25.73 22.81
CA LEU A 582 -51.63 -25.32 21.75
C LEU A 582 -50.91 -26.53 21.14
N ARG A 583 -50.51 -27.52 21.94
CA ARG A 583 -49.88 -28.75 21.42
C ARG A 583 -50.82 -29.51 20.49
N ARG A 584 -52.10 -29.65 20.86
CA ARG A 584 -53.11 -30.30 20.00
C ARG A 584 -53.34 -29.58 18.68
N ASN A 585 -53.15 -28.26 18.64
CA ASN A 585 -53.30 -27.49 17.41
C ASN A 585 -52.04 -27.54 16.53
N VAL A 586 -50.89 -27.89 17.10
CA VAL A 586 -49.58 -27.98 16.42
C VAL A 586 -49.28 -29.38 15.89
N GLU A 587 -49.73 -30.43 16.59
CA GLU A 587 -49.77 -31.83 16.13
C GLU A 587 -50.82 -32.03 15.01
#